data_AF-A0A1X2GF36-F1
#
_entry.id   AF-A0A1X2GF36-F1
#
_cell.length_a   1.000
_cell.length_b   1.000
_cell.length_c   1.000
_cell.angle_alpha   90.00
_cell.angle_beta   90.00
_cell.angle_gamma   90.00
#
_symmetry.space_group_name_H-M   'P 1'
#
loop_
_entity.id
_entity.type
_entity.pdbx_description
1 polymer ?
#
loop_
_entity_poly.entity_id
_entity_poly.type
_entity_poly.pdbx_seq_one_letter_code
_entity_poly.pdbx_strand_id
1 'polypeptide(L)' 'DVIMYAKTTSLSIRFVVLDYAGLSTCPIDIRAFAKEIKAIQEIVVDRGHK' A
#
# COMPACT_ATOMS: atom_id res chain seq x y z
N ASP A 1 8.04 8.83 9.05
CA ASP A 1 7.08 7.73 9.28
C ASP A 1 6.02 7.77 8.19
N VAL A 2 5.88 6.68 7.41
CA VAL A 2 4.96 6.60 6.26
C VAL A 2 3.49 6.68 6.70
N ILE A 3 3.14 6.06 7.82
CA ILE A 3 1.76 6.02 8.32
C ILE A 3 1.34 7.42 8.75
N MET A 4 2.20 8.12 9.48
CA MET A 4 1.94 9.49 9.92
C MET A 4 1.73 10.43 8.72
N TYR A 5 2.61 10.36 7.72
CA TYR A 5 2.46 11.16 6.49
C TYR A 5 1.14 10.87 5.77
N ALA A 6 0.82 9.59 5.60
CA ALA A 6 -0.37 9.18 4.87
C ALA A 6 -1.69 9.57 5.59
N LYS A 7 -1.67 9.68 6.92
CA LYS A 7 -2.83 10.15 7.71
C LYS A 7 -3.03 11.66 7.69
N THR A 8 -1.98 12.45 7.50
CA THR A 8 -2.04 13.92 7.62
C THR A 8 -2.01 14.65 6.28
N THR A 9 -1.54 14.00 5.22
CA THR A 9 -1.46 14.62 3.90
C THR A 9 -2.83 14.81 3.26
N SER A 10 -2.98 15.90 2.51
CA SER A 10 -4.12 16.13 1.61
C SER A 10 -3.84 15.65 0.18
N LEU A 11 -2.63 15.18 -0.09
CA LEU A 11 -2.23 14.69 -1.40
C LEU A 11 -2.73 13.25 -1.63
N SER A 12 -3.12 12.97 -2.86
CA SER A 12 -3.40 11.59 -3.29
C SER A 12 -2.12 10.76 -3.28
N ILE A 13 -2.19 9.60 -2.62
CA ILE A 13 -1.11 8.62 -2.55
C ILE A 13 -1.45 7.43 -3.44
N ARG A 14 -0.48 7.04 -4.27
CA ARG A 14 -0.43 5.71 -4.91
C ARG A 14 0.49 4.82 -4.08
N PHE A 15 -0.05 3.74 -3.55
CA PHE A 15 0.70 2.80 -2.73
C PHE A 15 1.17 1.62 -3.58
N VAL A 16 2.49 1.43 -3.68
CA VAL A 16 3.09 0.33 -4.46
C VAL A 16 3.65 -0.70 -3.48
N VAL A 17 3.15 -1.92 -3.58
CA VAL A 17 3.55 -3.08 -2.79
C VAL A 17 4.43 -3.95 -3.67
N LEU A 18 5.67 -4.15 -3.25
CA LEU A 18 6.59 -5.08 -3.90
C LEU A 18 6.49 -6.43 -3.19
N ASP A 19 5.77 -7.37 -3.77
CA ASP A 19 5.70 -8.76 -3.32
C ASP A 19 6.88 -9.53 -3.92
N TYR A 20 8.06 -9.35 -3.31
CA TYR A 20 9.28 -10.04 -3.73
C TYR A 20 9.28 -11.47 -3.16
N ALA A 21 9.35 -12.47 -4.06
CA ALA A 21 9.49 -13.89 -3.75
C ALA A 21 8.35 -14.54 -2.92
N GLY A 22 7.16 -13.93 -2.88
CA GLY A 22 6.00 -14.48 -2.15
C GLY A 22 6.19 -14.52 -0.64
N LEU A 23 7.09 -13.70 -0.10
CA LEU A 23 7.64 -13.93 1.22
C LEU A 23 6.77 -13.51 2.40
N SER A 24 5.75 -12.66 2.28
CA SER A 24 5.03 -12.29 3.52
C SER A 24 3.80 -11.42 3.44
N THR A 25 3.41 -10.82 2.31
CA THR A 25 2.30 -9.87 2.37
C THR A 25 1.03 -10.46 1.80
N CYS A 26 0.14 -10.92 2.69
CA CYS A 26 -1.23 -11.21 2.30
C CYS A 26 -1.82 -9.91 1.73
N PRO A 27 -2.11 -9.82 0.41
CA PRO A 27 -2.52 -8.55 -0.20
C PRO A 27 -3.84 -8.03 0.38
N ILE A 28 -4.58 -8.89 1.09
CA ILE A 28 -5.81 -8.52 1.79
C ILE A 28 -5.55 -7.56 2.96
N ASP A 29 -4.44 -7.73 3.68
CA ASP A 29 -4.11 -6.91 4.85
C ASP A 29 -3.73 -5.49 4.43
N ILE A 30 -3.05 -5.37 3.29
CA ILE A 30 -2.71 -4.07 2.71
C ILE A 30 -3.96 -3.35 2.22
N ARG A 31 -4.91 -4.09 1.63
CA ARG A 31 -6.20 -3.50 1.25
C ARG A 31 -6.99 -3.04 2.47
N ALA A 32 -6.97 -3.80 3.56
CA ALA A 32 -7.62 -3.40 4.81
C ALA A 32 -6.97 -2.13 5.38
N PHE A 33 -5.64 -2.09 5.45
CA PHE A 33 -4.89 -0.92 5.88
C PHE A 33 -5.18 0.33 5.02
N ALA A 34 -5.15 0.18 3.69
CA ALA A 34 -5.38 1.29 2.78
C ALA A 34 -6.80 1.85 2.87
N LYS A 35 -7.81 1.03 3.21
CA LYS A 35 -9.18 1.52 3.45
C LYS A 35 -9.27 2.48 4.63
N GLU A 36 -8.37 2.37 5.62
CA GLU A 36 -8.35 3.28 6.76
C GLU A 36 -7.68 4.62 6.45
N ILE A 37 -6.95 4.72 5.33
CA ILE A 37 -6.22 5.93 4.94
C ILE A 37 -6.84 6.53 3.68
N LYS A 38 -7.66 7.57 3.87
CA LYS A 38 -8.40 8.25 2.79
C LYS A 38 -7.51 8.82 1.67
N ALA A 39 -6.26 9.15 1.98
CA ALA A 39 -5.30 9.66 1.00
C ALA A 39 -4.86 8.59 -0.01
N ILE A 40 -4.96 7.30 0.32
CA ILE A 40 -4.58 6.21 -0.59
C ILE A 40 -5.72 5.98 -1.59
N GLN A 41 -5.47 6.30 -2.85
CA GLN A 41 -6.46 6.15 -3.93
C GLN A 41 -6.22 4.93 -4.80
N GLU A 42 -5.01 4.40 -4.79
CA GLU A 42 -4.61 3.29 -5.64
C GLU A 42 -3.60 2.40 -4.90
N ILE A 43 -3.77 1.09 -5.04
CA ILE A 43 -2.83 0.08 -4.55
C ILE A 43 -2.38 -0.75 -5.75
N VAL A 44 -1.08 -0.73 -6.02
CA VAL A 44 -0.45 -1.54 -7.04
C VAL A 44 0.35 -2.63 -6.34
N VAL A 45 0.12 -3.89 -6.70
CA VAL A 45 0.92 -5.02 -6.21
C VAL A 45 1.80 -5.50 -7.37
N ASP A 46 3.08 -5.18 -7.28
CA ASP A 46 4.10 -5.71 -8.18
C ASP A 46 4.63 -7.02 -7.62
N ARG A 47 4.56 -8.09 -8.41
CA ARG A 47 4.99 -9.45 -8.02
C ARG A 47 6.42 -9.76 -8.46
N GLY A 48 7.16 -8.76 -8.92
CA GLY A 48 8.48 -8.94 -9.50
C GLY A 48 8.44 -9.69 -10.84
N HIS A 49 9.62 -9.92 -11.42
CA HIS A 49 9.77 -10.74 -12.61
C HIS A 49 9.75 -12.23 -12.25
N LYS A 50 8.98 -13.03 -13.00
CA LYS A 50 9.01 -14.49 -12.94
C LYS A 50 10.29 -15.05 -13.55
#